data_AF-A0A9R1ACI3-F1
#
_entry.id   AF-A0A9R1ACI3-F1
#
_cell.length_a   1.000
_cell.length_b   1.000
_cell.length_c   1.000
_cell.angle_alpha   90.00
_cell.angle_beta   90.00
_cell.angle_gamma   90.00
#
_symmetry.space_group_name_H-M   'P 1'
#
loop_
_entity.id
_entity.type
_entity.pdbx_description
1 polymer ?
#
loop_
_entity_poly.entity_id
_entity_poly.type
_entity_poly.pdbx_seq_one_letter_code
_entity_poly.pdbx_strand_id
1 'polypeptide(L)'
;MMSYGLWLWLLVLVLASWFRLKYPHVAIGALASSAPILHFDDITPWSSFHDTVSRDFKSESLNCFSVIKAVWDVLDNRGSNDTGLLELSKTFRACKTVQFIYSLSSWLQTAFIHTATMDYPTPANFLMNLPAYPVKEMCKIIDSFPAGADVIDKAFAAASLYYNYTGDKKCFQVEGGDDPHGFKGWGWQACTEMVMPMTVSNESMFRPSSFSYEKMSESCLAGYRVRPRMHWITSEYGGHKIDKVLKRFGSNIIFSNGMRDPWSGGGVLKNISSSIIALVTEKGAHHLDLRSATKDDPDWIVEQRRQETEIIHGWIDQYNKDIAQT
;
A
#
# COMPACT_ATOMS: atom_id res chain seq x y z
N MET A 1 -14.06 -14.38 8.69
CA MET A 1 -13.68 -13.55 7.53
C MET A 1 -12.18 -13.74 7.32
N MET A 2 -11.77 -14.37 6.22
CA MET A 2 -10.35 -14.67 5.96
C MET A 2 -9.61 -13.34 5.78
N SER A 3 -8.66 -13.04 6.67
CA SER A 3 -7.76 -11.88 6.55
C SER A 3 -6.72 -12.20 5.47
N TYR A 4 -7.16 -12.11 4.21
CA TYR A 4 -6.25 -12.14 3.07
C TYR A 4 -5.41 -10.86 3.10
N GLY A 5 -4.08 -10.99 3.02
CA GLY A 5 -3.17 -9.85 3.12
C GLY A 5 -3.41 -8.77 2.06
N LEU A 6 -2.95 -7.55 2.36
CA LEU A 6 -3.04 -6.34 1.54
C LEU A 6 -2.75 -6.58 0.05
N TRP A 7 -1.78 -7.44 -0.22
CA TRP A 7 -1.29 -7.73 -1.57
C TRP A 7 -2.25 -8.58 -2.41
N LEU A 8 -3.04 -9.46 -1.79
CA LEU A 8 -4.08 -10.19 -2.52
C LEU A 8 -5.17 -9.23 -3.00
N TRP A 9 -5.51 -8.24 -2.18
CA TRP A 9 -6.49 -7.22 -2.55
C TRP A 9 -5.97 -6.35 -3.69
N LEU A 10 -4.70 -5.93 -3.63
CA LEU A 10 -4.05 -5.20 -4.74
C LEU A 10 -4.21 -5.93 -6.09
N LEU A 11 -4.03 -7.25 -6.11
CA LEU A 11 -4.22 -8.07 -7.31
C LEU A 11 -5.66 -7.98 -7.84
N VAL A 12 -6.67 -8.13 -6.97
CA VAL A 12 -8.09 -8.10 -7.37
C VAL A 12 -8.45 -6.76 -8.02
N LEU A 13 -7.92 -5.66 -7.49
CA LEU A 13 -8.22 -4.30 -7.96
C LEU A 13 -7.67 -4.06 -9.37
N VAL A 14 -6.43 -4.49 -9.62
CA VAL A 14 -5.80 -4.44 -10.94
C VAL A 14 -6.55 -5.34 -11.93
N LEU A 15 -6.90 -6.56 -11.50
CA LEU A 15 -7.62 -7.53 -12.32
C LEU A 15 -8.99 -7.03 -12.77
N ALA A 16 -9.72 -6.26 -11.96
CA ALA A 16 -11.02 -5.72 -12.36
C ALA A 16 -10.93 -4.89 -13.66
N SER A 17 -9.94 -3.98 -13.73
CA SER A 17 -9.72 -3.15 -14.92
C SER A 17 -9.27 -3.97 -16.14
N TRP A 18 -8.36 -4.92 -15.94
CA TRP A 18 -7.83 -5.78 -17.01
C TRP A 18 -8.88 -6.77 -17.53
N PHE A 19 -9.73 -7.28 -16.65
CA PHE A 19 -10.82 -8.17 -17.02
C PHE A 19 -11.84 -7.45 -17.88
N ARG A 20 -12.24 -6.22 -17.50
CA ARG A 20 -13.12 -5.40 -18.35
C ARG A 20 -12.47 -5.05 -19.69
N LEU A 21 -11.17 -4.77 -19.72
CA LEU A 21 -10.43 -4.46 -20.95
C LEU A 21 -10.36 -5.67 -21.90
N LYS A 22 -10.04 -6.86 -21.40
CA LYS A 22 -9.81 -8.07 -22.23
C LYS A 22 -11.10 -8.85 -22.53
N TYR A 23 -12.09 -8.79 -21.64
CA TYR A 23 -13.34 -9.56 -21.76
C TYR A 23 -14.58 -8.66 -21.67
N PRO A 24 -14.74 -7.67 -22.57
CA PRO A 24 -15.84 -6.72 -22.50
C PRO A 24 -17.22 -7.33 -22.78
N HIS A 25 -17.26 -8.58 -23.29
CA HIS A 25 -18.47 -9.36 -23.50
C HIS A 25 -18.93 -10.12 -22.25
N VAL A 26 -18.08 -10.23 -21.21
CA VAL A 26 -18.40 -10.94 -19.96
C VAL A 26 -18.80 -9.97 -18.85
N ALA A 27 -18.09 -8.84 -18.72
CA ALA A 27 -18.34 -7.86 -17.67
C ALA A 27 -18.78 -6.52 -18.28
N ILE A 28 -19.94 -5.99 -17.87
CA ILE A 28 -20.52 -4.72 -18.39
C ILE A 28 -19.65 -3.50 -18.03
N GLY A 29 -18.98 -3.54 -16.88
CA GLY A 29 -18.07 -2.50 -16.40
C GLY A 29 -17.18 -2.99 -15.26
N ALA A 30 -16.31 -2.11 -14.76
CA ALA A 30 -15.42 -2.40 -13.63
C ALA A 30 -15.22 -1.18 -12.73
N LEU A 31 -15.20 -1.42 -11.42
CA LEU A 31 -14.67 -0.50 -10.42
C LEU A 31 -13.29 -0.99 -10.00
N ALA A 32 -12.25 -0.28 -10.43
CA ALA A 32 -10.86 -0.56 -10.14
C ALA A 32 -10.34 0.42 -9.08
N SER A 33 -10.71 0.16 -7.83
CA SER A 33 -10.32 1.00 -6.70
C SER A 33 -8.86 0.81 -6.31
N SER A 34 -8.09 1.88 -6.20
CA SER A 34 -6.68 1.86 -5.78
C SER A 34 -5.82 0.89 -6.60
N ALA A 35 -6.11 0.78 -7.90
CA ALA A 35 -5.47 -0.16 -8.81
C ALA A 35 -4.22 0.46 -9.46
N PRO A 36 -2.99 0.05 -9.07
CA PRO A 36 -1.75 0.66 -9.57
C PRO A 36 -1.33 0.11 -10.95
N ILE A 37 -2.22 0.18 -11.95
CA ILE A 37 -1.98 -0.40 -13.29
C ILE A 37 -0.81 0.28 -14.06
N LEU A 38 -0.31 1.41 -13.56
CA LEU A 38 0.83 2.17 -14.09
C LEU A 38 2.14 1.93 -13.32
N HIS A 39 2.17 1.02 -12.34
CA HIS A 39 3.35 0.77 -11.50
C HIS A 39 4.27 -0.32 -12.06
N PHE A 40 4.44 -0.34 -13.38
CA PHE A 40 5.25 -1.29 -14.11
C PHE A 40 6.27 -0.57 -15.00
N ASP A 41 7.40 -1.22 -15.28
CA ASP A 41 8.54 -0.62 -15.98
C ASP A 41 8.87 0.77 -15.40
N ASP A 42 9.14 1.77 -16.22
CA ASP A 42 9.39 3.16 -15.87
C ASP A 42 8.19 4.08 -16.19
N ILE A 43 6.96 3.54 -16.20
CA ILE A 43 5.74 4.32 -16.50
C ILE A 43 5.51 5.41 -15.43
N THR A 44 5.78 5.08 -14.17
CA THR A 44 5.70 5.99 -13.02
C THR A 44 7.01 5.94 -12.23
N PRO A 45 7.40 7.03 -11.51
CA PRO A 45 8.62 7.02 -10.72
C PRO A 45 8.62 5.88 -9.70
N TRP A 46 9.69 5.08 -9.66
CA TRP A 46 9.82 3.94 -8.73
C TRP A 46 9.78 4.34 -7.26
N SER A 47 10.06 5.61 -6.94
CA SER A 47 9.99 6.14 -5.58
C SER A 47 8.58 6.51 -5.12
N SER A 48 7.60 6.58 -6.03
CA SER A 48 6.29 7.17 -5.78
C SER A 48 5.56 6.55 -4.59
N PHE A 49 5.74 5.25 -4.37
CA PHE A 49 5.15 4.54 -3.24
C PHE A 49 5.68 5.07 -1.90
N HIS A 50 7.00 5.03 -1.70
CA HIS A 50 7.65 5.48 -0.46
C HIS A 50 7.56 6.98 -0.26
N ASP A 51 7.59 7.76 -1.34
CA ASP A 51 7.41 9.22 -1.30
C ASP A 51 6.02 9.59 -0.81
N THR A 52 4.99 8.83 -1.20
CA THR A 52 3.61 9.05 -0.73
C THR A 52 3.49 8.75 0.76
N VAL A 53 3.97 7.59 1.22
CA VAL A 53 4.02 7.27 2.66
C VAL A 53 4.74 8.38 3.44
N SER A 54 5.87 8.85 2.92
CA SER A 54 6.67 9.91 3.53
C SER A 54 5.90 11.23 3.61
N ARG A 55 5.15 11.57 2.56
CA ARG A 55 4.30 12.76 2.49
C ARG A 55 3.13 12.68 3.47
N ASP A 56 2.52 11.52 3.66
CA ASP A 56 1.40 11.36 4.60
C ASP A 56 1.84 11.70 6.03
N PHE A 57 2.92 11.08 6.51
CA PHE A 57 3.49 11.38 7.83
C PHE A 57 3.97 12.84 7.94
N LYS A 58 4.60 13.38 6.90
CA LYS A 58 5.04 14.78 6.87
C LYS A 58 3.87 15.75 6.94
N SER A 59 2.73 15.41 6.35
CA SER A 59 1.51 16.24 6.38
C SER A 59 0.88 16.31 7.77
N GLU A 60 1.05 15.28 8.59
CA GLU A 60 0.59 15.28 9.98
C GLU A 60 1.56 16.00 10.91
N SER A 61 2.87 15.77 10.78
CA SER A 61 3.88 16.43 11.61
C SER A 61 5.28 16.38 11.01
N LEU A 62 5.93 17.55 10.92
CA LEU A 62 7.33 17.65 10.48
C LEU A 62 8.30 16.99 11.47
N ASN A 63 7.99 17.04 12.77
CA ASN A 63 8.82 16.39 13.78
C ASN A 63 8.70 14.87 13.68
N CYS A 64 7.47 14.35 13.56
CA CYS A 64 7.20 12.93 13.31
C CYS A 64 8.00 12.39 12.11
N PHE A 65 7.90 13.07 10.95
CA PHE A 65 8.68 12.74 9.77
C PHE A 65 10.20 12.73 10.04
N SER A 66 10.71 13.75 10.74
CA SER A 66 12.14 13.90 11.01
C SER A 66 12.67 12.82 11.96
N VAL A 67 11.88 12.44 12.98
CA VAL A 67 12.19 11.35 13.90
C VAL A 67 12.25 10.01 13.16
N ILE A 68 11.25 9.72 12.33
CA ILE A 68 11.24 8.48 11.52
C ILE A 68 12.43 8.47 10.56
N LYS A 69 12.75 9.60 9.92
CA LYS A 69 13.91 9.70 9.04
C LYS A 69 15.24 9.45 9.75
N ALA A 70 15.39 9.94 10.98
CA ALA A 70 16.61 9.81 11.76
C ALA A 70 16.79 8.42 12.38
N VAL A 71 15.72 7.65 12.59
CA VAL A 71 15.79 6.39 13.36
C VAL A 71 16.72 5.36 12.72
N TRP A 72 16.82 5.33 11.39
CA TRP A 72 17.48 4.25 10.68
C TRP A 72 18.99 4.21 10.92
N ASP A 73 19.66 5.36 10.83
CA ASP A 73 21.11 5.46 11.06
C ASP A 73 21.45 5.17 12.53
N VAL A 74 20.60 5.63 13.46
CA VAL A 74 20.76 5.36 14.90
C VAL A 74 20.56 3.88 15.20
N LEU A 75 19.58 3.25 14.55
CA LEU A 75 19.28 1.83 14.69
C LEU A 75 20.45 0.98 14.16
N ASP A 76 20.98 1.27 12.97
CA ASP A 76 22.10 0.54 12.38
C ASP A 76 23.39 0.69 13.21
N ASN A 77 23.67 1.90 13.70
CA ASN A 77 24.83 2.14 14.56
C ASN A 77 24.74 1.35 15.87
N ARG A 78 23.61 1.42 16.57
CA ARG A 78 23.41 0.70 17.84
C ARG A 78 23.32 -0.81 17.64
N GLY A 79 22.75 -1.28 16.54
CA GLY A 79 22.63 -2.70 16.22
C GLY A 79 23.87 -3.33 15.60
N SER A 80 25.02 -2.65 15.61
CA SER A 80 26.25 -3.10 14.94
C SER A 80 26.98 -4.24 15.66
N ASN A 81 26.60 -4.56 16.90
CA ASN A 81 27.20 -5.62 17.71
C ASN A 81 26.16 -6.32 18.59
N ASP A 82 26.53 -7.47 19.15
CA ASP A 82 25.63 -8.33 19.95
C ASP A 82 25.09 -7.65 21.21
N THR A 83 25.89 -6.80 21.87
CA THR A 83 25.45 -6.04 23.04
C THR A 83 24.34 -5.06 22.68
N GLY A 84 24.54 -4.32 21.58
CA GLY A 84 23.56 -3.38 21.08
C GLY A 84 22.29 -4.06 20.55
N LEU A 85 22.40 -5.20 19.88
CA LEU A 85 21.25 -6.02 19.49
C LEU A 85 20.47 -6.53 20.71
N LEU A 86 21.15 -6.91 21.79
CA LEU A 86 20.52 -7.30 23.04
C LEU A 86 19.77 -6.14 23.70
N GLU A 87 20.36 -4.94 23.70
CA GLU A 87 19.71 -3.72 24.22
C GLU A 87 18.49 -3.36 23.38
N LEU A 88 18.63 -3.32 22.06
CA LEU A 88 17.53 -3.03 21.15
C LEU A 88 16.41 -4.08 21.25
N SER A 89 16.74 -5.36 21.45
CA SER A 89 15.75 -6.40 21.70
C SER A 89 14.88 -6.09 22.92
N LYS A 90 15.47 -5.51 23.98
CA LYS A 90 14.73 -5.07 25.17
C LYS A 90 13.89 -3.82 24.87
N THR A 91 14.45 -2.82 24.20
CA THR A 91 13.73 -1.60 23.77
C THR A 91 12.49 -1.96 22.96
N PHE A 92 12.65 -2.85 21.97
CA PHE A 92 11.55 -3.30 21.12
C PHE A 92 10.62 -4.32 21.79
N ARG A 93 10.82 -4.63 23.08
CA ARG A 93 10.08 -5.69 23.80
C ARG A 93 9.99 -6.98 22.98
N ALA A 94 11.08 -7.38 22.34
CA ALA A 94 11.11 -8.57 21.51
C ALA A 94 10.93 -9.83 22.39
N CYS A 95 10.17 -10.81 21.91
CA CYS A 95 9.94 -12.05 22.66
C CYS A 95 11.20 -12.93 22.75
N LYS A 96 12.15 -12.73 21.84
CA LYS A 96 13.47 -13.37 21.79
C LYS A 96 14.51 -12.32 21.44
N THR A 97 15.76 -12.56 21.80
CA THR A 97 16.88 -11.72 21.36
C THR A 97 16.97 -11.76 19.84
N VAL A 98 16.87 -10.59 19.23
CA VAL A 98 16.96 -10.38 17.80
C VAL A 98 18.40 -10.60 17.34
N GLN A 99 18.57 -11.36 16.27
CA GLN A 99 19.89 -11.71 15.72
C GLN A 99 20.32 -10.78 14.59
N PHE A 100 19.38 -10.17 13.88
CA PHE A 100 19.66 -9.32 12.73
C PHE A 100 19.04 -7.93 12.88
N ILE A 101 19.85 -6.89 12.72
CA ILE A 101 19.38 -5.50 12.75
C ILE A 101 18.34 -5.20 11.66
N TYR A 102 18.44 -5.93 10.54
CA TYR A 102 17.46 -5.90 9.47
C TYR A 102 16.04 -6.23 9.96
N SER A 103 15.89 -7.14 10.92
CA SER A 103 14.60 -7.55 11.45
C SER A 103 13.90 -6.42 12.21
N LEU A 104 14.63 -5.66 13.04
CA LEU A 104 14.09 -4.47 13.72
C LEU A 104 13.74 -3.37 12.71
N SER A 105 14.60 -3.16 11.72
CA SER A 105 14.36 -2.18 10.67
C SER A 105 13.10 -2.51 9.87
N SER A 106 12.96 -3.78 9.48
CA SER A 106 11.80 -4.27 8.74
C SER A 106 10.54 -4.15 9.60
N TRP A 107 10.61 -4.44 10.90
CA TRP A 107 9.47 -4.30 11.81
C TRP A 107 8.94 -2.86 11.88
N LEU A 108 9.84 -1.87 11.98
CA LEU A 108 9.46 -0.44 11.93
C LEU A 108 8.90 -0.06 10.55
N GLN A 109 9.60 -0.43 9.47
CA GLN A 109 9.19 -0.08 8.12
C GLN A 109 7.79 -0.62 7.80
N THR A 110 7.52 -1.88 8.15
CA THR A 110 6.22 -2.54 8.02
C THR A 110 5.13 -1.75 8.74
N ALA A 111 5.36 -1.31 9.98
CA ALA A 111 4.37 -0.51 10.71
C ALA A 111 4.05 0.80 10.00
N PHE A 112 5.07 1.58 9.61
CA PHE A 112 4.85 2.88 8.97
C PHE A 112 4.16 2.77 7.61
N ILE A 113 4.57 1.82 6.77
CA ILE A 113 3.97 1.60 5.43
C ILE A 113 2.51 1.13 5.57
N HIS A 114 2.26 0.11 6.40
CA HIS A 114 0.91 -0.43 6.53
C HIS A 114 -0.03 0.57 7.20
N THR A 115 0.42 1.32 8.20
CA THR A 115 -0.39 2.37 8.81
C THR A 115 -0.74 3.49 7.81
N ALA A 116 0.18 3.94 6.96
CA ALA A 116 -0.16 4.88 5.89
C ALA A 116 -1.19 4.30 4.90
N THR A 117 -0.99 3.05 4.49
CA THR A 117 -1.91 2.37 3.56
C THR A 117 -3.34 2.27 4.13
N MET A 118 -3.47 2.12 5.44
CA MET A 118 -4.74 1.99 6.16
C MET A 118 -5.09 3.25 6.95
N ASP A 119 -4.73 4.44 6.46
CA ASP A 119 -5.02 5.71 7.13
C ASP A 119 -6.51 6.13 7.02
N TYR A 120 -7.39 5.25 7.46
CA TYR A 120 -8.83 5.39 7.33
C TYR A 120 -9.41 6.37 8.36
N PRO A 121 -10.48 7.11 8.03
CA PRO A 121 -11.12 8.04 8.95
C PRO A 121 -11.94 7.36 10.04
N THR A 122 -12.10 6.04 9.97
CA THR A 122 -12.87 5.21 10.91
C THR A 122 -12.02 4.02 11.37
N PRO A 123 -12.27 3.48 12.58
CA PRO A 123 -11.53 2.32 13.07
C PRO A 123 -11.65 1.13 12.12
N ALA A 124 -10.57 0.40 11.94
CA ALA A 124 -10.51 -0.70 10.98
C ALA A 124 -9.75 -1.91 11.55
N ASN A 125 -10.19 -3.10 11.16
CA ASN A 125 -9.61 -4.39 11.53
C ASN A 125 -9.23 -5.20 10.28
N PHE A 126 -8.54 -4.57 9.33
CA PHE A 126 -8.21 -5.19 8.04
C PHE A 126 -7.00 -6.13 8.14
N LEU A 127 -5.80 -5.56 8.33
CA LEU A 127 -4.58 -6.34 8.65
C LEU A 127 -4.39 -6.43 10.16
N MET A 128 -4.54 -5.29 10.83
CA MET A 128 -4.46 -5.12 12.28
C MET A 128 -5.63 -4.26 12.76
N ASN A 129 -5.93 -4.31 14.05
CA ASN A 129 -6.87 -3.39 14.68
C ASN A 129 -6.20 -2.02 14.78
N LEU A 130 -6.73 -1.02 14.07
CA LEU A 130 -6.22 0.35 14.04
C LEU A 130 -7.32 1.35 14.41
N PRO A 131 -6.96 2.46 15.08
CA PRO A 131 -7.87 3.58 15.32
C PRO A 131 -8.22 4.29 14.01
N ALA A 132 -9.16 5.23 14.08
CA ALA A 132 -9.32 6.24 13.05
C ALA A 132 -8.06 7.12 12.95
N TYR A 133 -7.68 7.49 11.72
CA TYR A 133 -6.51 8.31 11.38
C TYR A 133 -5.21 7.81 12.03
N PRO A 134 -4.81 6.54 11.83
CA PRO A 134 -3.70 5.94 12.54
C PRO A 134 -2.34 6.62 12.26
N VAL A 135 -2.12 7.26 11.10
CA VAL A 135 -0.89 8.04 10.86
C VAL A 135 -0.82 9.24 11.81
N LYS A 136 -1.94 9.95 11.96
CA LYS A 136 -2.06 11.07 12.91
C LYS A 136 -1.83 10.62 14.34
N GLU A 137 -2.36 9.46 14.74
CA GLU A 137 -2.15 8.91 16.09
C GLU A 137 -0.69 8.50 16.31
N MET A 138 -0.01 7.90 15.32
CA MET A 138 1.43 7.63 15.41
C MET A 138 2.25 8.91 15.59
N CYS A 139 1.93 9.97 14.83
CA CYS A 139 2.64 11.23 14.95
C CYS A 139 2.38 11.94 16.28
N LYS A 140 1.15 11.89 16.81
CA LYS A 140 0.84 12.37 18.17
C LYS A 140 1.67 11.66 19.23
N ILE A 141 1.84 10.33 19.12
CA ILE A 141 2.70 9.57 20.02
C ILE A 141 4.12 10.12 19.98
N ILE A 142 4.73 10.27 18.80
CA ILE A 142 6.09 10.82 18.66
C ILE A 142 6.21 12.22 19.25
N ASP A 143 5.24 13.09 18.96
CA ASP A 143 5.26 14.49 19.36
C ASP A 143 5.00 14.68 20.87
N SER A 144 4.42 13.69 21.55
CA SER A 144 4.20 13.71 23.00
C SER A 144 5.45 13.45 23.84
N PHE A 145 6.53 12.94 23.25
CA PHE A 145 7.77 12.68 23.97
C PHE A 145 8.50 13.97 24.35
N PRO A 146 9.19 14.02 25.50
CA PRO A 146 9.95 15.20 25.90
C PRO A 146 11.11 15.48 24.93
N ALA A 147 11.56 16.74 24.92
CA ALA A 147 12.74 17.15 24.17
C ALA A 147 13.96 16.32 24.60
N GLY A 148 14.75 15.85 23.64
CA GLY A 148 15.92 14.99 23.89
C GLY A 148 15.60 13.52 24.16
N ALA A 149 14.34 13.10 24.19
CA ALA A 149 14.02 11.67 24.25
C ALA A 149 14.55 10.92 23.03
N ASP A 150 14.90 9.66 23.25
CA ASP A 150 15.57 8.81 22.27
C ASP A 150 14.71 8.59 21.02
N VAL A 151 15.36 8.67 19.85
CA VAL A 151 14.69 8.53 18.55
C VAL A 151 14.13 7.11 18.37
N ILE A 152 14.83 6.08 18.85
CA ILE A 152 14.36 4.69 18.77
C ILE A 152 13.15 4.49 19.67
N ASP A 153 13.16 5.03 20.89
CA ASP A 153 12.01 4.93 21.81
C ASP A 153 10.76 5.59 21.20
N LYS A 154 10.90 6.78 20.60
CA LYS A 154 9.82 7.48 19.89
C LYS A 154 9.27 6.63 18.74
N ALA A 155 10.14 6.16 17.85
CA ALA A 155 9.76 5.37 16.69
C ALA A 155 9.11 4.04 17.10
N PHE A 156 9.65 3.37 18.12
CA PHE A 156 9.11 2.13 18.67
C PHE A 156 7.71 2.33 19.28
N ALA A 157 7.52 3.39 20.05
CA ALA A 157 6.21 3.69 20.64
C ALA A 157 5.15 3.96 19.57
N ALA A 158 5.51 4.71 18.52
CA ALA A 158 4.63 4.96 17.39
C ALA A 158 4.31 3.68 16.62
N ALA A 159 5.32 2.91 16.21
CA ALA A 159 5.15 1.65 15.49
C ALA A 159 4.39 0.59 16.32
N SER A 160 4.49 0.63 17.65
CA SER A 160 3.71 -0.23 18.55
C SER A 160 2.20 -0.02 18.41
N LEU A 161 1.73 1.16 17.96
CA LEU A 161 0.32 1.39 17.62
C LEU A 161 -0.17 0.36 16.60
N TYR A 162 0.63 0.08 15.56
CA TYR A 162 0.27 -0.88 14.51
C TYR A 162 0.13 -2.31 15.04
N TYR A 163 1.07 -2.72 15.90
CA TYR A 163 1.14 -4.10 16.37
C TYR A 163 0.35 -4.39 17.65
N ASN A 164 0.03 -3.36 18.45
CA ASN A 164 -0.55 -3.52 19.78
C ASN A 164 -1.50 -2.37 20.17
N TYR A 165 -2.33 -1.91 19.24
CA TYR A 165 -3.35 -0.90 19.55
C TYR A 165 -4.28 -1.32 20.70
N THR A 166 -4.62 -2.61 20.78
CA THR A 166 -5.49 -3.20 21.82
C THR A 166 -4.81 -3.38 23.18
N GLY A 167 -3.48 -3.26 23.27
CA GLY A 167 -2.72 -3.33 24.52
C GLY A 167 -2.52 -4.73 25.11
N ASP A 168 -2.90 -5.78 24.40
CA ASP A 168 -2.87 -7.18 24.83
C ASP A 168 -1.54 -7.89 24.60
N LYS A 169 -0.64 -7.33 23.76
CA LYS A 169 0.69 -7.92 23.49
C LYS A 169 1.70 -7.54 24.57
N LYS A 170 2.29 -8.56 25.20
CA LYS A 170 3.38 -8.43 26.19
C LYS A 170 4.76 -8.28 25.55
N CYS A 171 4.96 -8.89 24.38
CA CYS A 171 6.19 -8.83 23.59
C CYS A 171 5.88 -8.97 22.10
N PHE A 172 6.85 -8.64 21.23
CA PHE A 172 6.71 -8.73 19.78
C PHE A 172 7.60 -9.83 19.19
N GLN A 173 7.03 -10.65 18.30
CA GLN A 173 7.80 -11.60 17.49
C GLN A 173 8.41 -10.83 16.31
N VAL A 174 9.64 -10.34 16.48
CA VAL A 174 10.35 -9.57 15.45
C VAL A 174 11.05 -10.48 14.42
N GLU A 175 11.40 -11.70 14.81
CA GLU A 175 12.08 -12.69 13.97
C GLU A 175 11.40 -14.06 14.01
N GLY A 176 11.50 -14.80 12.91
CA GLY A 176 11.05 -16.19 12.83
C GLY A 176 9.54 -16.39 13.03
N GLY A 177 8.73 -15.37 12.73
CA GLY A 177 7.28 -15.47 12.75
C GLY A 177 6.72 -16.23 11.54
N ASP A 178 5.56 -16.84 11.73
CA ASP A 178 4.79 -17.41 10.62
C ASP A 178 4.28 -16.30 9.69
N ASP A 179 4.04 -16.65 8.43
CA ASP A 179 3.34 -15.83 7.44
C ASP A 179 1.84 -16.20 7.45
N PRO A 180 1.01 -15.54 8.27
CA PRO A 180 -0.42 -15.83 8.33
C PRO A 180 -1.20 -15.26 7.13
N HIS A 181 -0.57 -14.45 6.27
CA HIS A 181 -1.25 -13.68 5.23
C HIS A 181 -1.09 -14.24 3.81
N GLY A 182 -0.35 -15.35 3.66
CA GLY A 182 -0.18 -16.04 2.39
C GLY A 182 0.73 -15.31 1.41
N PHE A 183 1.76 -14.60 1.91
CA PHE A 183 2.74 -13.90 1.08
C PHE A 183 3.45 -14.82 0.08
N LYS A 184 3.45 -16.16 0.30
CA LYS A 184 4.02 -17.12 -0.67
C LYS A 184 3.42 -17.03 -2.06
N GLY A 185 2.09 -16.89 -2.17
CA GLY A 185 1.41 -16.78 -3.48
C GLY A 185 1.73 -15.47 -4.18
N TRP A 186 1.66 -14.36 -3.44
CA TRP A 186 2.04 -13.04 -3.94
C TRP A 186 3.51 -12.97 -4.37
N GLY A 187 4.43 -13.52 -3.56
CA GLY A 187 5.85 -13.54 -3.88
C GLY A 187 6.14 -14.31 -5.17
N TRP A 188 5.41 -15.39 -5.46
CA TRP A 188 5.49 -16.06 -6.75
C TRP A 188 4.99 -15.17 -7.91
N GLN A 189 3.87 -14.45 -7.72
CA GLN A 189 3.36 -13.52 -8.74
C GLN A 189 4.34 -12.36 -9.00
N ALA A 190 4.92 -11.77 -7.96
CA ALA A 190 5.94 -10.73 -8.06
C ALA A 190 7.22 -11.24 -8.73
N CYS A 191 7.56 -12.52 -8.55
CA CYS A 191 8.69 -13.18 -9.20
C CYS A 191 8.41 -13.67 -10.63
N THR A 192 7.21 -13.45 -11.17
CA THR A 192 6.83 -13.89 -12.51
C THR A 192 6.29 -12.75 -13.37
N GLU A 193 5.13 -12.18 -13.03
CA GLU A 193 4.42 -11.21 -13.86
C GLU A 193 4.19 -9.87 -13.16
N MET A 194 3.90 -9.87 -11.86
CA MET A 194 3.61 -8.65 -11.07
C MET A 194 4.91 -7.95 -10.63
N VAL A 195 5.82 -7.74 -11.57
CA VAL A 195 7.14 -7.13 -11.34
C VAL A 195 6.96 -5.61 -11.25
N MET A 196 6.81 -5.11 -10.04
CA MET A 196 6.61 -3.69 -9.74
C MET A 196 7.85 -3.10 -9.07
N PRO A 197 8.74 -2.42 -9.84
CA PRO A 197 9.98 -1.88 -9.30
C PRO A 197 9.72 -0.73 -8.32
N MET A 198 10.37 -0.81 -7.16
CA MET A 198 10.27 0.21 -6.10
C MET A 198 11.64 0.66 -5.66
N THR A 199 11.76 1.96 -5.41
CA THR A 199 12.95 2.59 -4.81
C THR A 199 12.57 3.44 -3.62
N VAL A 200 13.56 3.83 -2.82
CA VAL A 200 13.40 4.85 -1.78
C VAL A 200 14.27 6.04 -2.16
N SER A 201 13.64 7.21 -2.33
CA SER A 201 14.32 8.47 -2.67
C SER A 201 15.10 9.04 -1.47
N ASN A 202 15.92 10.06 -1.72
CA ASN A 202 16.61 10.80 -0.64
C ASN A 202 15.64 11.70 0.15
N GLU A 203 14.51 12.06 -0.46
CA GLU A 203 13.47 12.89 0.10
C GLU A 203 12.57 12.08 1.05
N SER A 204 12.52 10.76 0.90
CA SER A 204 11.78 9.85 1.75
C SER A 204 12.22 9.93 3.23
N MET A 205 11.31 9.54 4.12
CA MET A 205 11.64 9.27 5.53
C MET A 205 12.24 7.88 5.75
N PHE A 206 12.34 7.04 4.73
CA PHE A 206 13.00 5.73 4.79
C PHE A 206 14.45 5.79 4.28
N ARG A 207 15.23 4.73 4.51
CA ARG A 207 16.60 4.60 3.99
C ARG A 207 16.60 4.55 2.46
N PRO A 208 17.39 5.41 1.78
CA PRO A 208 17.52 5.37 0.33
C PRO A 208 17.89 3.98 -0.17
N SER A 209 17.23 3.54 -1.25
CA SER A 209 17.44 2.23 -1.84
C SER A 209 17.17 2.26 -3.33
N SER A 210 17.90 1.43 -4.07
CA SER A 210 17.75 1.28 -5.51
C SER A 210 17.20 -0.10 -5.86
N PHE A 211 16.59 -0.18 -7.03
CA PHE A 211 16.09 -1.43 -7.61
C PHE A 211 17.14 -2.02 -8.55
N SER A 212 17.36 -3.33 -8.49
CA SER A 212 18.18 -4.08 -9.46
C SER A 212 17.40 -5.30 -9.92
N TYR A 213 17.16 -5.37 -11.22
CA TYR A 213 16.51 -6.50 -11.84
C TYR A 213 17.32 -7.80 -11.66
N GLU A 214 18.64 -7.72 -11.75
CA GLU A 214 19.54 -8.88 -11.62
C GLU A 214 19.42 -9.49 -10.22
N LYS A 215 19.49 -8.66 -9.17
CA LYS A 215 19.32 -9.12 -7.78
C LYS A 215 17.94 -9.74 -7.55
N MET A 216 16.88 -9.11 -8.08
CA MET A 216 15.54 -9.65 -8.01
C MET A 216 15.44 -11.00 -8.73
N SER A 217 16.00 -11.10 -9.94
CA SER A 217 15.97 -12.30 -10.78
C SER A 217 16.68 -13.48 -10.12
N GLU A 218 17.84 -13.25 -9.50
CA GLU A 218 18.55 -14.29 -8.74
C GLU A 218 17.80 -14.70 -7.47
N SER A 219 17.22 -13.74 -6.74
CA SER A 219 16.39 -14.03 -5.56
C SER A 219 15.16 -14.87 -5.91
N CYS A 220 14.48 -14.52 -7.01
CA CYS A 220 13.34 -15.27 -7.53
C CYS A 220 13.71 -16.67 -8.01
N LEU A 221 14.89 -16.82 -8.64
CA LEU A 221 15.40 -18.13 -9.04
C LEU A 221 15.68 -19.01 -7.81
N ALA A 222 16.30 -18.45 -6.78
CA ALA A 222 16.61 -19.17 -5.55
C ALA A 222 15.35 -19.56 -4.76
N GLY A 223 14.39 -18.64 -4.60
CA GLY A 223 13.20 -18.85 -3.78
C GLY A 223 12.07 -19.61 -4.48
N TYR A 224 11.84 -19.34 -5.76
CA TYR A 224 10.67 -19.83 -6.50
C TYR A 224 11.02 -20.64 -7.76
N ARG A 225 12.31 -20.75 -8.11
CA ARG A 225 12.79 -21.46 -9.32
C ARG A 225 12.21 -20.91 -10.62
N VAL A 226 11.93 -19.61 -10.65
CA VAL A 226 11.43 -18.86 -11.81
C VAL A 226 12.22 -17.58 -11.97
N ARG A 227 12.25 -17.02 -13.18
CA ARG A 227 12.80 -15.68 -13.43
C ARG A 227 11.66 -14.71 -13.80
N PRO A 228 11.70 -13.47 -13.28
CA PRO A 228 10.66 -12.48 -13.54
C PRO A 228 10.66 -12.04 -15.00
N ARG A 229 9.46 -11.97 -15.60
CA ARG A 229 9.21 -11.42 -16.93
C ARG A 229 8.77 -9.96 -16.80
N MET A 230 9.74 -9.08 -16.55
CA MET A 230 9.52 -7.67 -16.20
C MET A 230 8.54 -6.95 -17.14
N HIS A 231 8.64 -7.18 -18.45
CA HIS A 231 7.84 -6.48 -19.46
C HIS A 231 6.55 -7.23 -19.85
N TRP A 232 6.17 -8.31 -19.16
CA TRP A 232 5.00 -9.11 -19.55
C TRP A 232 3.70 -8.33 -19.42
N ILE A 233 3.48 -7.70 -18.27
CA ILE A 233 2.27 -6.89 -18.01
C ILE A 233 2.21 -5.69 -18.97
N THR A 234 3.32 -5.01 -19.21
CA THR A 234 3.34 -3.87 -20.12
C THR A 234 3.12 -4.26 -21.58
N SER A 235 3.56 -5.45 -21.98
CA SER A 235 3.24 -6.04 -23.30
C SER A 235 1.77 -6.39 -23.43
N GLU A 236 1.16 -6.96 -22.38
CA GLU A 236 -0.22 -7.42 -22.41
C GLU A 236 -1.26 -6.30 -22.31
N TYR A 237 -0.98 -5.26 -21.52
CA TYR A 237 -1.97 -4.25 -21.13
C TYR A 237 -1.66 -2.83 -21.63
N GLY A 238 -0.62 -2.66 -22.46
CA GLY A 238 -0.37 -1.43 -23.22
C GLY A 238 0.78 -0.56 -22.72
N GLY A 239 1.39 -0.90 -21.58
CA GLY A 239 2.63 -0.28 -21.09
C GLY A 239 2.59 1.25 -21.06
N HIS A 240 3.63 1.91 -21.59
CA HIS A 240 3.70 3.37 -21.68
C HIS A 240 2.60 4.03 -22.52
N LYS A 241 1.81 3.26 -23.27
CA LYS A 241 0.67 3.73 -24.07
C LYS A 241 -0.66 3.23 -23.53
N ILE A 242 -0.72 2.80 -22.28
CA ILE A 242 -1.93 2.28 -21.63
C ILE A 242 -3.08 3.29 -21.66
N ASP A 243 -2.81 4.60 -21.59
CA ASP A 243 -3.80 5.66 -21.78
C ASP A 243 -4.49 5.55 -23.16
N LYS A 244 -3.72 5.34 -24.22
CA LYS A 244 -4.23 5.18 -25.58
C LYS A 244 -4.93 3.84 -25.76
N VAL A 245 -4.42 2.77 -25.17
CA VAL A 245 -5.03 1.43 -25.21
C VAL A 245 -6.39 1.46 -24.52
N LEU A 246 -6.46 1.99 -23.29
CA LEU A 246 -7.71 2.16 -22.56
C LEU A 246 -8.67 3.07 -23.34
N LYS A 247 -8.22 4.21 -23.87
CA LYS A 247 -9.07 5.10 -24.66
C LYS A 247 -9.66 4.44 -25.90
N ARG A 248 -8.91 3.56 -26.56
CA ARG A 248 -9.31 2.95 -27.84
C ARG A 248 -10.11 1.67 -27.68
N PHE A 249 -9.80 0.87 -26.66
CA PHE A 249 -10.33 -0.49 -26.51
C PHE A 249 -11.07 -0.71 -25.19
N GLY A 250 -10.89 0.18 -24.20
CA GLY A 250 -11.60 0.12 -22.93
C GLY A 250 -12.88 0.97 -22.94
N SER A 251 -13.78 0.64 -22.02
CA SER A 251 -14.98 1.40 -21.69
C SER A 251 -15.56 0.92 -20.37
N ASN A 252 -16.37 1.75 -19.72
CA ASN A 252 -17.07 1.44 -18.47
C ASN A 252 -16.09 1.00 -17.36
N ILE A 253 -15.09 1.84 -17.07
CA ILE A 253 -14.14 1.59 -16.00
C ILE A 253 -14.09 2.84 -15.11
N ILE A 254 -14.30 2.65 -13.81
CA ILE A 254 -14.02 3.65 -12.80
C ILE A 254 -12.67 3.31 -12.18
N PHE A 255 -11.75 4.27 -12.17
CA PHE A 255 -10.53 4.22 -11.38
C PHE A 255 -10.69 5.13 -10.16
N SER A 256 -11.03 4.58 -9.00
CA SER A 256 -11.05 5.35 -7.75
C SER A 256 -9.67 5.33 -7.10
N ASN A 257 -9.17 6.46 -6.60
CA ASN A 257 -7.87 6.53 -5.90
C ASN A 257 -7.94 7.53 -4.75
N GLY A 258 -7.37 7.14 -3.61
CA GLY A 258 -7.13 8.04 -2.49
C GLY A 258 -5.70 8.59 -2.52
N MET A 259 -5.50 9.90 -2.35
CA MET A 259 -4.17 10.51 -2.45
C MET A 259 -3.25 10.23 -1.24
N ARG A 260 -3.80 9.68 -0.14
CA ARG A 260 -3.04 9.13 1.00
C ARG A 260 -2.77 7.63 0.84
N ASP A 261 -3.21 7.02 -0.25
CA ASP A 261 -2.82 5.66 -0.58
C ASP A 261 -1.47 5.66 -1.28
N PRO A 262 -0.44 4.98 -0.76
CA PRO A 262 0.85 4.82 -1.42
C PRO A 262 0.75 4.25 -2.85
N TRP A 263 -0.29 3.45 -3.14
CA TRP A 263 -0.52 2.87 -4.46
C TRP A 263 -1.07 3.85 -5.50
N SER A 264 -1.62 4.99 -5.06
CA SER A 264 -2.19 6.00 -5.97
C SER A 264 -1.16 6.55 -6.97
N GLY A 265 0.13 6.51 -6.62
CA GLY A 265 1.22 6.88 -7.52
C GLY A 265 1.30 6.05 -8.80
N GLY A 266 0.85 4.80 -8.75
CA GLY A 266 0.70 3.91 -9.89
C GLY A 266 -0.71 3.89 -10.49
N GLY A 267 -1.65 4.69 -9.98
CA GLY A 267 -3.05 4.67 -10.37
C GLY A 267 -3.38 5.59 -11.55
N VAL A 268 -4.57 5.41 -12.12
CA VAL A 268 -5.14 6.36 -13.10
C VAL A 268 -5.85 7.48 -12.36
N LEU A 269 -5.29 8.69 -12.43
CA LEU A 269 -5.75 9.86 -11.66
C LEU A 269 -6.52 10.90 -12.50
N LYS A 270 -6.79 10.63 -13.78
CA LYS A 270 -7.51 11.53 -14.69
C LYS A 270 -8.43 10.73 -15.61
N ASN A 271 -9.54 11.35 -16.01
CA ASN A 271 -10.44 10.76 -17.00
C ASN A 271 -9.69 10.50 -18.32
N ILE A 272 -9.87 9.30 -18.88
CA ILE A 272 -9.28 8.87 -20.15
C ILE A 272 -10.29 9.05 -21.29
N SER A 273 -11.58 8.82 -21.00
CA SER A 273 -12.70 9.01 -21.93
C SER A 273 -13.98 9.39 -21.16
N SER A 274 -15.12 9.48 -21.86
CA SER A 274 -16.43 9.70 -21.22
C SER A 274 -16.92 8.51 -20.39
N SER A 275 -16.36 7.31 -20.59
CA SER A 275 -16.75 6.09 -19.86
C SER A 275 -15.60 5.42 -19.10
N ILE A 276 -14.39 5.98 -19.20
CA ILE A 276 -13.23 5.60 -18.39
C ILE A 276 -12.84 6.82 -17.56
N ILE A 277 -13.30 6.82 -16.31
CA ILE A 277 -13.25 7.99 -15.44
C ILE A 277 -12.39 7.71 -14.21
N ALA A 278 -11.83 8.77 -13.64
CA ALA A 278 -11.06 8.71 -12.40
C ALA A 278 -11.80 9.47 -11.30
N LEU A 279 -12.00 8.83 -10.16
CA LEU A 279 -12.56 9.43 -8.95
C LEU A 279 -11.45 9.53 -7.91
N VAL A 280 -10.92 10.74 -7.72
CA VAL A 280 -9.73 10.96 -6.86
C VAL A 280 -10.13 11.71 -5.61
N THR A 281 -9.80 11.17 -4.44
CA THR A 281 -10.08 11.79 -3.15
C THR A 281 -8.80 12.19 -2.43
N GLU A 282 -8.73 13.42 -1.92
CA GLU A 282 -7.51 13.96 -1.29
C GLU A 282 -7.14 13.21 0.01
N LYS A 283 -8.14 12.76 0.77
CA LYS A 283 -7.95 12.12 2.08
C LYS A 283 -8.18 10.61 2.07
N GLY A 284 -8.46 10.03 0.90
CA GLY A 284 -8.64 8.59 0.77
C GLY A 284 -7.34 7.84 1.01
N ALA A 285 -7.40 6.79 1.82
CA ALA A 285 -6.37 5.76 1.90
C ALA A 285 -6.76 4.56 1.00
N HIS A 286 -6.07 3.43 1.15
CA HIS A 286 -6.19 2.30 0.21
C HIS A 286 -7.62 1.73 0.15
N HIS A 287 -8.23 1.80 -1.03
CA HIS A 287 -9.55 1.28 -1.40
C HIS A 287 -10.68 1.51 -0.37
N LEU A 288 -10.71 2.71 0.20
CA LEU A 288 -11.65 3.08 1.26
C LEU A 288 -13.13 3.07 0.81
N ASP A 289 -13.38 3.38 -0.45
CA ASP A 289 -14.67 3.26 -1.13
C ASP A 289 -15.26 1.85 -1.05
N LEU A 290 -14.43 0.80 -1.12
CA LEU A 290 -14.89 -0.60 -1.04
C LEU A 290 -15.19 -1.09 0.39
N ARG A 291 -14.86 -0.31 1.41
CA ARG A 291 -15.18 -0.68 2.80
C ARG A 291 -16.67 -0.53 3.07
N SER A 292 -17.18 -1.32 4.02
CA SER A 292 -18.57 -1.18 4.50
C SER A 292 -18.83 0.23 5.01
N ALA A 293 -20.00 0.77 4.67
CA ALA A 293 -20.43 2.07 5.15
C ALA A 293 -20.56 2.09 6.68
N THR A 294 -20.16 3.21 7.29
CA THR A 294 -20.33 3.47 8.71
C THR A 294 -21.00 4.83 8.93
N LYS A 295 -21.62 5.01 10.09
CA LYS A 295 -22.23 6.30 10.48
C LYS A 295 -21.20 7.44 10.66
N ASP A 296 -19.93 7.07 10.81
CA ASP A 296 -18.82 7.98 11.06
C ASP A 296 -18.03 8.27 9.76
N ASP A 297 -18.50 7.76 8.62
CA ASP A 297 -17.88 8.03 7.32
C ASP A 297 -18.06 9.51 6.97
N PRO A 298 -16.98 10.24 6.61
CA PRO A 298 -17.10 11.62 6.17
C PRO A 298 -17.85 11.74 4.84
N ASP A 299 -18.53 12.89 4.67
CA ASP A 299 -19.39 13.18 3.52
C ASP A 299 -18.72 12.93 2.15
N TRP A 300 -17.41 13.18 2.04
CA TRP A 300 -16.67 12.98 0.79
C TRP A 300 -16.55 11.50 0.38
N ILE A 301 -16.55 10.56 1.34
CA ILE A 301 -16.59 9.10 1.03
C ILE A 301 -17.99 8.70 0.62
N VAL A 302 -19.00 9.20 1.33
CA VAL A 302 -20.40 8.95 1.02
C VAL A 302 -20.70 9.42 -0.40
N GLU A 303 -20.22 10.61 -0.75
CA GLU A 303 -20.33 11.19 -2.09
C GLU A 303 -19.56 10.40 -3.14
N GLN A 304 -18.34 9.95 -2.85
CA GLN A 304 -17.58 9.09 -3.76
C GLN A 304 -18.36 7.80 -4.09
N ARG A 305 -18.84 7.09 -3.07
CA ARG A 305 -19.62 5.84 -3.25
C ARG A 305 -20.94 6.10 -3.98
N ARG A 306 -21.59 7.24 -3.73
CA ARG A 306 -22.79 7.66 -4.47
C ARG A 306 -22.49 7.80 -5.96
N GLN A 307 -21.42 8.50 -6.32
CA GLN A 307 -21.00 8.65 -7.72
C GLN A 307 -20.71 7.30 -8.36
N GLU A 308 -19.92 6.44 -7.72
CA GLU A 308 -19.60 5.09 -8.21
C GLU A 308 -20.87 4.28 -8.48
N THR A 309 -21.81 4.29 -7.53
CA THR A 309 -23.09 3.56 -7.63
C THR A 309 -23.96 4.11 -8.76
N GLU A 310 -24.04 5.43 -8.92
CA GLU A 310 -24.81 6.06 -10.02
C GLU A 310 -24.26 5.71 -11.40
N ILE A 311 -22.94 5.70 -11.55
CA ILE A 311 -22.29 5.33 -12.81
C ILE A 311 -22.54 3.86 -13.13
N ILE A 312 -22.40 2.97 -12.13
CA ILE A 312 -22.66 1.53 -12.29
C ILE A 312 -24.12 1.27 -12.64
N HIS A 313 -25.07 1.94 -11.98
CA HIS A 313 -26.48 1.88 -12.34
C HIS A 313 -26.73 2.33 -13.78
N GLY A 314 -26.10 3.43 -14.21
CA GLY A 314 -26.18 3.89 -15.59
C GLY A 314 -25.73 2.84 -16.61
N TRP A 315 -24.67 2.09 -16.31
CA TRP A 315 -24.21 0.99 -17.18
C TRP A 315 -25.22 -0.17 -17.24
N ILE A 316 -25.82 -0.54 -16.11
CA ILE A 316 -26.83 -1.60 -16.03
C ILE A 316 -28.11 -1.19 -16.78
N ASP A 317 -28.55 0.05 -16.60
CA ASP A 317 -29.73 0.59 -17.28
C ASP A 317 -29.54 0.63 -18.79
N GLN A 318 -28.36 1.05 -19.26
CA GLN A 318 -28.05 1.04 -20.69
C GLN A 318 -28.07 -0.38 -21.25
N TYR A 319 -27.43 -1.33 -20.56
CA TYR A 319 -27.43 -2.74 -20.97
C TYR A 319 -28.85 -3.33 -21.09
N ASN A 320 -29.70 -3.07 -20.10
CA ASN A 320 -31.09 -3.53 -20.13
C ASN A 320 -31.90 -2.91 -21.29
N LYS A 321 -31.66 -1.64 -21.62
CA LYS A 321 -32.27 -0.98 -22.78
C LYS A 321 -31.82 -1.62 -24.10
N ASP A 322 -30.53 -1.93 -24.22
CA ASP A 322 -29.97 -2.53 -25.43
C ASP A 322 -30.59 -3.92 -25.67
N ILE A 323 -30.76 -4.73 -24.62
CA ILE A 323 -31.39 -6.06 -24.72
C ILE A 323 -32.89 -5.99 -24.98
N ALA A 324 -33.60 -5.02 -24.43
CA ALA A 324 -35.03 -4.86 -24.67
C ALA A 324 -35.36 -4.43 -26.12
N GLN A 325 -34.36 -3.93 -26.86
CA GLN A 325 -34.48 -3.52 -28.26
C GLN A 325 -34.13 -4.65 -29.26
N THR A 326 -33.60 -5.78 -28.78
CA THR A 326 -33.39 -7.02 -29.55
C THR A 326 -34.55 -7.98 -29.41
#